data_AF-A0A7W5YTB9-F1
#
_entry.id   AF-A0A7W5YTB9-F1
#
_cell.length_a   1.000
_cell.length_b   1.000
_cell.length_c   1.000
_cell.angle_alpha   90.00
_cell.angle_beta   90.00
_cell.angle_gamma   90.00
#
_symmetry.space_group_name_H-M   'P 1'
#
loop_
_entity.id
_entity.type
_entity.pdbx_description
1 polymer ?
#
loop_
_entity_poly.entity_id
_entity_poly.type
_entity_poly.pdbx_seq_one_letter_code
_entity_poly.pdbx_strand_id
1 'polypeptide(L)' 'METRLVGALEVDELAVSPHARGQGVARGILDLLCGRTDPCWLLTAPHAADALRLYERLGWRRLTGPRAKIVVFLRSP' A
#
# COMPACT_ATOMS: atom_id res chain seq x y z
N MET A 1 -0.96 -8.29 19.23
CA MET A 1 -2.29 -7.69 19.04
C MET A 1 -2.69 -7.91 17.59
N GLU A 2 -3.83 -8.53 17.34
CA GLU A 2 -4.32 -8.78 15.98
C GLU A 2 -4.83 -7.46 15.37
N THR A 3 -4.49 -7.20 14.10
CA THR A 3 -5.00 -6.03 13.37
C THR A 3 -6.20 -6.47 12.53
N ARG A 4 -7.40 -5.93 12.80
CA ARG A 4 -8.61 -6.21 12.02
C ARG A 4 -8.66 -5.31 10.79
N LEU A 5 -8.72 -5.92 9.60
CA LEU A 5 -8.84 -5.20 8.32
C LEU A 5 -10.30 -5.08 7.85
N VAL A 6 -11.22 -5.85 8.44
CA VAL A 6 -12.64 -5.80 8.10
C VAL A 6 -13.19 -4.40 8.38
N GLY A 7 -13.82 -3.81 7.36
CA GLY A 7 -14.39 -2.46 7.42
C GLY A 7 -13.41 -1.33 7.05
N ALA A 8 -12.13 -1.65 6.80
CA ALA A 8 -11.14 -0.71 6.29
C ALA A 8 -11.22 -0.59 4.76
N LEU A 9 -10.78 0.55 4.22
CA LEU A 9 -10.64 0.73 2.77
C LEU A 9 -9.50 -0.15 2.25
N GLU A 10 -9.80 -0.99 1.27
CA GLU A 10 -8.81 -1.77 0.53
C GLU A 10 -8.48 -1.11 -0.80
N VAL A 11 -7.19 -0.92 -1.07
CA VAL A 11 -6.70 -0.67 -2.43
C VAL A 11 -6.25 -2.01 -2.99
N ASP A 12 -7.14 -2.67 -3.73
CA ASP A 12 -6.92 -4.01 -4.31
C ASP A 12 -5.77 -4.00 -5.33
N GLU A 13 -5.82 -3.06 -6.29
CA GLU A 13 -4.77 -2.88 -7.28
C GLU A 13 -4.46 -1.40 -7.54
N LEU A 14 -3.16 -1.10 -7.69
CA LEU A 14 -2.67 0.20 -8.12
C LEU A 14 -1.53 0.02 -9.13
N ALA A 15 -1.75 0.47 -10.35
CA ALA A 15 -0.75 0.51 -11.40
C ALA A 15 -0.67 1.92 -11.99
N VAL A 16 0.53 2.32 -12.42
CA VAL A 16 0.74 3.54 -13.20
C VAL A 16 1.46 3.20 -14.48
N SER A 17 1.15 3.93 -15.55
CA SER A 17 1.87 3.85 -16.82
C SER A 17 3.38 3.99 -16.60
N PRO A 18 4.23 3.29 -17.37
CA PRO A 18 5.68 3.49 -17.33
C PRO A 18 6.09 4.96 -17.45
N HIS A 19 5.39 5.75 -18.27
CA HIS A 19 5.65 7.18 -18.45
C HIS A 19 5.32 8.04 -17.23
N ALA A 20 4.48 7.56 -16.32
CA ALA A 20 4.08 8.25 -15.09
C ALA A 20 4.94 7.86 -13.88
N ARG A 21 5.87 6.91 -14.03
CA ARG A 21 6.78 6.50 -12.95
C ARG A 21 7.72 7.63 -12.57
N GLY A 22 8.04 7.73 -11.28
CA GLY A 22 8.88 8.80 -10.74
C GLY A 22 8.20 10.17 -10.62
N GLN A 23 6.99 10.35 -11.15
CA GLN A 23 6.26 11.63 -11.12
C GLN A 23 5.33 11.80 -9.90
N GLY A 24 5.34 10.85 -8.97
CA GLY A 24 4.52 10.93 -7.75
C GLY A 24 3.04 10.59 -7.94
N VAL A 25 2.59 10.16 -9.12
CA VAL A 25 1.18 9.84 -9.42
C VAL A 25 0.58 8.82 -8.45
N ALA A 26 1.30 7.70 -8.20
CA ALA A 26 0.82 6.67 -7.27
C ALA A 26 0.63 7.21 -5.84
N ARG A 27 1.54 8.10 -5.38
CA ARG A 27 1.40 8.78 -4.08
C ARG A 27 0.15 9.66 -4.07
N GLY A 28 -0.05 10.48 -5.09
CA GLY A 28 -1.21 11.37 -5.17
C GLY A 28 -2.54 10.61 -5.14
N ILE A 29 -2.63 9.46 -5.84
CA ILE A 29 -3.81 8.58 -5.78
C ILE A 29 -4.02 8.02 -4.37
N LEU A 30 -2.96 7.49 -3.74
CA LEU A 30 -3.05 6.95 -2.38
C LEU A 30 -3.39 8.01 -1.34
N ASP A 31 -2.90 9.23 -1.50
CA ASP A 31 -3.23 10.35 -0.62
C ASP A 31 -4.68 10.80 -0.80
N LEU A 32 -5.20 10.80 -2.04
CA LEU A 32 -6.60 11.11 -2.31
C LEU A 32 -7.55 10.04 -1.71
N LEU A 33 -7.24 8.77 -1.92
CA LEU A 33 -8.09 7.65 -1.49
C LEU A 33 -8.00 7.44 0.02
N CYS A 34 -6.79 7.39 0.57
CA CYS A 34 -6.55 6.99 1.95
C CYS A 34 -6.25 8.16 2.90
N GLY A 35 -6.16 9.40 2.41
CA GLY A 35 -5.92 10.58 3.27
C GLY A 35 -7.14 11.04 4.06
N ARG A 36 -8.34 10.51 3.77
CA ARG A 36 -9.60 10.84 4.45
C ARG A 36 -10.27 9.66 5.13
N THR A 37 -9.67 8.49 5.04
CA THR A 37 -10.25 7.23 5.53
C THR A 37 -9.19 6.44 6.25
N ASP A 38 -9.43 6.16 7.54
CA ASP A 38 -8.59 5.28 8.33
C ASP A 38 -9.46 4.20 9.00
N PRO A 39 -9.02 2.91 8.99
CA PRO A 39 -7.79 2.41 8.38
C PRO A 39 -7.91 2.25 6.86
N CYS A 40 -6.77 2.32 6.16
CA CYS A 40 -6.63 1.91 4.75
C CYS A 40 -5.51 0.89 4.61
N TRP A 41 -5.69 -0.11 3.75
CA TRP A 41 -4.71 -1.17 3.53
C TRP A 41 -4.62 -1.56 2.06
N LEU A 42 -3.53 -2.24 1.72
CA LEU A 42 -3.31 -2.79 0.38
C LEU A 42 -2.48 -4.07 0.45
N LEU A 43 -2.47 -4.79 -0.66
CA LEU A 43 -1.62 -5.94 -0.86
C LEU A 43 -0.80 -5.81 -2.15
N THR A 44 0.34 -6.51 -2.22
CA THR A 44 1.15 -6.56 -3.44
C THR A 44 1.98 -7.83 -3.50
N ALA A 45 2.50 -8.15 -4.68
CA ALA A 45 3.37 -9.30 -4.86
C ALA A 45 4.77 -9.05 -4.26
N PRO A 46 5.44 -10.06 -3.67
CA PRO A 46 6.78 -9.91 -3.11
C PRO A 46 7.85 -9.44 -4.13
N HIS A 47 7.62 -9.66 -5.42
CA HIS A 47 8.54 -9.26 -6.49
C HIS A 47 8.32 -7.81 -6.99
N ALA A 48 7.28 -7.11 -6.53
CA ALA A 48 6.96 -5.75 -6.95
C ALA A 48 7.83 -4.71 -6.20
N ALA A 49 9.15 -4.76 -6.40
CA ALA A 49 10.14 -4.02 -5.60
C ALA A 49 9.89 -2.49 -5.54
N ASP A 50 9.43 -1.88 -6.64
CA ASP A 50 9.08 -0.45 -6.67
C ASP A 50 7.88 -0.11 -5.79
N ALA A 51 6.86 -0.98 -5.79
CA ALA A 51 5.68 -0.82 -4.97
C ALA A 51 6.04 -0.98 -3.48
N LEU A 52 6.83 -2.00 -3.14
CA LEU A 52 7.32 -2.21 -1.77
C LEU A 52 8.06 -0.98 -1.24
N ARG A 53 9.04 -0.47 -2.00
CA ARG A 53 9.79 0.75 -1.63
C ARG A 53 8.89 1.98 -1.52
N LEU A 54 7.88 2.10 -2.39
CA LEU A 54 6.92 3.20 -2.33
C LEU A 54 6.16 3.15 -1.00
N TYR A 55 5.52 2.01 -0.68
CA TYR A 55 4.68 1.88 0.52
C TYR A 55 5.50 2.06 1.81
N GLU A 56 6.72 1.50 1.87
CA GLU A 56 7.64 1.71 2.99
C GLU A 56 8.03 3.18 3.16
N ARG A 57 8.34 3.89 2.07
CA ARG A 57 8.64 5.33 2.09
C ARG A 57 7.43 6.20 2.43
N LEU A 58 6.22 5.71 2.18
CA LEU A 58 4.98 6.35 2.62
C LEU A 58 4.69 6.11 4.11
N GLY A 59 5.52 5.35 4.83
CA GLY A 59 5.35 5.04 6.24
C GLY A 59 4.32 3.94 6.51
N TRP A 60 3.87 3.21 5.49
CA TRP A 60 2.90 2.15 5.68
C TRP A 60 3.55 0.96 6.39
N ARG A 61 2.82 0.37 7.34
CA ARG A 61 3.30 -0.74 8.16
C ARG A 61 3.09 -2.07 7.42
N ARG A 62 4.17 -2.79 7.14
CA ARG A 62 4.12 -4.16 6.62
C ARG A 62 3.57 -5.11 7.69
N LEU A 63 2.54 -5.88 7.37
CA LEU A 63 1.93 -6.86 8.28
C LEU A 63 2.43 -8.29 8.09
N THR A 64 2.99 -8.60 6.93
CA THR A 64 3.45 -9.95 6.56
C THR A 64 4.96 -10.09 6.65
N GLY A 65 5.44 -11.27 7.07
CA GLY A 65 6.87 -11.58 7.14
C GLY A 65 7.52 -11.86 5.77
N PRO A 66 8.85 -12.05 5.74
CA PRO A 66 9.65 -12.16 4.52
C PRO A 66 9.37 -13.41 3.67
N ARG A 67 8.71 -14.44 4.23
CA ARG A 67 8.35 -15.68 3.52
C ARG A 67 6.91 -15.67 2.97
N ALA A 68 6.18 -14.57 3.13
CA ALA A 68 4.80 -14.48 2.66
C ALA A 68 4.72 -14.44 1.13
N LYS A 69 3.71 -15.11 0.57
CA LYS A 69 3.46 -15.12 -0.89
C LYS A 69 2.76 -13.84 -1.38
N ILE A 70 2.21 -13.07 -0.45
CA ILE A 70 1.59 -11.76 -0.66
C ILE A 70 2.11 -10.86 0.46
N VAL A 71 2.40 -9.61 0.13
CA VAL A 71 2.82 -8.61 1.10
C VAL A 71 1.65 -7.69 1.40
N VAL A 72 1.28 -7.56 2.67
CA VAL A 72 0.20 -6.66 3.11
C VAL A 72 0.78 -5.44 3.81
N PHE A 73 0.29 -4.27 3.46
CA PHE A 73 0.61 -2.99 4.11
C PHE A 73 -0.64 -2.34 4.69
N LEU A 74 -0.49 -1.75 5.86
CA LEU A 74 -1.53 -0.98 6.54
C LEU A 74 -1.06 0.46 6.72
N ARG A 75 -1.91 1.39 6.33
CA ARG A 75 -1.87 2.77 6.78
C ARG A 75 -2.71 2.87 8.06
N SER A 76 -2.06 3.24 9.15
CA SER A 76 -2.72 3.60 10.40
C SER A 76 -2.54 5.11 10.62
N PRO A 77 -3.47 5.78 11.29
CA PRO A 77 -3.30 7.17 11.70
C PRO A 77 -2.08 7.36 12.61
#